data_AF-A0A3A0FMY7-F1
#
_entry.id   AF-A0A3A0FMY7-F1
#
_cell.length_a   1.000
_cell.length_b   1.000
_cell.length_c   1.000
_cell.angle_alpha   90.00
_cell.angle_beta   90.00
_cell.angle_gamma   90.00
#
_symmetry.space_group_name_H-M   'P 1'
#
loop_
_entity.id
_entity.type
_entity.pdbx_description
1 polymer ?
#
loop_
_entity_poly.entity_id
_entity_poly.type
_entity_poly.pdbx_seq_one_letter_code
_entity_poly.pdbx_strand_id
1 'polypeptide(L)'
;MTPHEILRNGLRDVHKMLDTVADGMTADQLNFRPAEGGVSAFFSLWHYVRTEDNIVNYVAQRRNTVWLAGAYDERFGLPRTSQGTGMTSDEANAILITDVGGWHEYQSKVWAATDEFLGGLSAEEFDRLKVTIKPLGEMSLWNGLFGVCLTHGYRHVGEIEYVRGVQGLGGLTI
;
A
#
# COMPACT_ATOMS: atom_id res chain seq x y z
N MET A 1 10.08 -23.84 -5.25
CA MET A 1 9.60 -22.56 -4.70
C MET A 1 8.39 -22.85 -3.82
N THR A 2 8.45 -22.51 -2.54
CA THR A 2 7.36 -22.72 -1.57
C THR A 2 6.24 -21.68 -1.77
N PRO A 3 5.02 -21.89 -1.25
CA PRO A 3 4.00 -20.85 -1.24
C PRO A 3 4.55 -19.53 -0.65
N HIS A 4 5.20 -19.60 0.51
CA HIS A 4 5.84 -18.46 1.15
C HIS A 4 6.76 -17.68 0.17
N GLU A 5 7.65 -18.36 -0.55
CA GLU A 5 8.54 -17.73 -1.54
C GLU A 5 7.76 -17.10 -2.72
N ILE A 6 6.71 -17.75 -3.21
CA ILE A 6 5.85 -17.22 -4.28
C ILE A 6 5.22 -15.91 -3.84
N LEU A 7 4.65 -15.88 -2.64
CA LEU A 7 3.97 -14.69 -2.12
C LEU A 7 4.94 -13.54 -1.88
N ARG A 8 6.10 -13.81 -1.26
CA ARG A 8 7.11 -12.79 -1.01
C ARG A 8 7.63 -12.18 -2.31
N ASN A 9 7.88 -13.00 -3.34
CA ASN A 9 8.27 -12.52 -4.65
C ASN A 9 7.16 -11.70 -5.33
N GLY A 10 5.91 -12.18 -5.26
CA GLY A 10 4.77 -11.43 -5.81
C GLY A 10 4.59 -10.06 -5.16
N LEU A 11 4.79 -9.95 -3.84
CA LEU A 11 4.75 -8.66 -3.14
C LEU A 11 5.88 -7.75 -3.62
N ARG A 12 7.12 -8.25 -3.74
CA ARG A 12 8.21 -7.47 -4.32
C ARG A 12 7.90 -6.97 -5.73
N ASP A 13 7.21 -7.77 -6.54
CA ASP A 13 6.84 -7.36 -7.90
C ASP A 13 5.76 -6.27 -7.89
N VAL A 14 4.74 -6.36 -7.02
CA VAL A 14 3.73 -5.29 -6.91
C VAL A 14 4.33 -4.01 -6.31
N HIS A 15 5.27 -4.12 -5.37
CA HIS A 15 6.01 -2.97 -4.81
C HIS A 15 6.77 -2.22 -5.90
N LYS A 16 7.52 -2.94 -6.75
CA LYS A 16 8.21 -2.34 -7.91
C LYS A 16 7.26 -1.69 -8.88
N MET A 17 6.10 -2.29 -9.14
CA MET A 17 5.09 -1.69 -10.02
C MET A 17 4.55 -0.39 -9.45
N LEU A 18 4.23 -0.36 -8.15
CA LEU A 18 3.79 0.84 -7.43
C LEU A 18 4.85 1.94 -7.44
N ASP A 19 6.11 1.58 -7.22
CA ASP A 19 7.24 2.51 -7.32
C ASP A 19 7.31 3.08 -8.76
N THR A 20 7.21 2.22 -9.77
CA THR A 20 7.33 2.62 -11.20
C THR A 20 6.16 3.51 -11.65
N VAL A 21 4.92 3.19 -11.26
CA VAL A 21 3.76 4.05 -11.62
C VAL A 21 3.79 5.38 -10.89
N ALA A 22 4.38 5.46 -9.70
CA ALA A 22 4.52 6.73 -8.99
C ALA A 22 5.74 7.55 -9.45
N ASP A 23 6.72 6.90 -10.10
CA ASP A 23 7.98 7.52 -10.46
C ASP A 23 7.80 8.75 -11.37
N GLY A 24 8.55 9.80 -11.05
CA GLY A 24 8.55 11.09 -11.74
C GLY A 24 7.26 11.91 -11.63
N MET A 25 6.20 11.42 -10.97
CA MET A 25 4.97 12.18 -10.80
C MET A 25 5.15 13.31 -9.78
N THR A 26 4.71 14.52 -10.13
CA THR A 26 4.68 15.66 -9.20
C THR A 26 3.56 15.50 -8.17
N ALA A 27 3.60 16.29 -7.10
CA ALA A 27 2.51 16.34 -6.12
C ALA A 27 1.17 16.66 -6.77
N ASP A 28 1.13 17.63 -7.71
CA ASP A 28 -0.09 17.98 -8.44
C ASP A 28 -0.62 16.82 -9.28
N GLN A 29 0.28 16.05 -9.92
CA GLN A 29 -0.11 14.89 -10.72
C GLN A 29 -0.59 13.71 -9.87
N LEU A 30 0.03 13.51 -8.70
CA LEU A 30 -0.39 12.50 -7.72
C LEU A 30 -1.74 12.86 -7.11
N ASN A 31 -1.97 14.14 -6.81
CA ASN A 31 -3.22 14.64 -6.24
C ASN A 31 -4.32 14.88 -7.28
N PHE A 32 -4.01 14.80 -8.58
CA PHE A 32 -4.98 14.99 -9.65
C PHE A 32 -6.13 13.98 -9.51
N ARG A 33 -7.35 14.50 -9.73
CA ARG A 33 -8.57 13.70 -9.73
C ARG A 33 -9.19 13.71 -11.13
N PRO A 34 -9.44 12.54 -11.73
CA PRO A 34 -10.19 12.45 -12.97
C PRO A 34 -11.60 13.03 -12.81
N ALA A 35 -12.05 13.83 -13.79
CA ALA A 35 -13.39 14.43 -13.77
C ALA A 35 -14.51 13.37 -13.79
N GLU A 36 -14.19 12.18 -14.31
CA GLU A 36 -15.12 11.09 -14.55
C GLU A 36 -15.43 10.30 -13.27
N GLY A 37 -14.73 10.64 -12.17
CA GLY A 37 -14.88 10.03 -10.86
C GLY A 37 -13.66 9.21 -10.44
N GLY A 38 -13.79 8.53 -9.31
CA GLY A 38 -12.69 7.82 -8.66
C GLY A 38 -11.89 8.70 -7.70
N VAL A 39 -10.76 8.14 -7.27
CA VAL A 39 -9.82 8.69 -6.30
C VAL A 39 -8.55 9.18 -7.01
N SER A 40 -7.76 10.01 -6.34
CA SER A 40 -6.45 10.45 -6.86
C SER A 40 -5.44 9.30 -6.85
N ALA A 41 -4.39 9.41 -7.67
CA ALA A 41 -3.28 8.44 -7.66
C ALA A 41 -2.63 8.37 -6.26
N PHE A 42 -2.51 9.52 -5.58
CA PHE A 42 -1.98 9.57 -4.23
C PHE A 42 -2.89 8.84 -3.24
N PHE A 43 -4.21 9.00 -3.31
CA PHE A 43 -5.11 8.26 -2.43
C PHE A 43 -4.95 6.75 -2.62
N SER A 44 -4.91 6.25 -3.86
CA SER A 44 -4.71 4.81 -4.13
C SER A 44 -3.38 4.31 -3.56
N LEU A 45 -2.30 5.06 -3.78
CA LEU A 45 -0.97 4.71 -3.26
C LEU A 45 -0.94 4.77 -1.73
N TRP A 46 -1.48 5.84 -1.14
CA TRP A 46 -1.57 6.03 0.31
C TRP A 46 -2.37 4.92 0.96
N HIS A 47 -3.57 4.65 0.45
CA HIS A 47 -4.46 3.62 0.96
C HIS A 47 -3.77 2.26 0.98
N TYR A 48 -3.12 1.89 -0.13
CA TYR A 48 -2.45 0.61 -0.24
C TYR A 48 -1.25 0.48 0.71
N VAL A 49 -0.32 1.43 0.69
CA VAL A 49 0.88 1.38 1.54
C VAL A 49 0.49 1.38 3.02
N ARG A 50 -0.50 2.17 3.43
CA ARG A 50 -1.04 2.17 4.79
C ARG A 50 -1.70 0.84 5.15
N THR A 51 -2.36 0.17 4.20
CA THR A 51 -2.99 -1.14 4.40
C THR A 51 -1.96 -2.22 4.62
N GLU A 52 -0.93 -2.29 3.78
CA GLU A 52 0.15 -3.27 3.96
C GLU A 52 0.90 -3.03 5.27
N ASP A 53 1.27 -1.78 5.56
CA ASP A 53 1.94 -1.41 6.81
C ASP A 53 1.13 -1.86 8.04
N ASN A 54 -0.18 -1.59 8.04
CA ASN A 54 -1.07 -2.03 9.11
C ASN A 54 -1.15 -3.56 9.22
N ILE A 55 -1.32 -4.28 8.11
CA ILE A 55 -1.44 -5.74 8.13
C ILE A 55 -0.14 -6.39 8.61
N VAL A 56 0.99 -5.95 8.10
CA VAL A 56 2.28 -6.58 8.39
C VAL A 56 2.79 -6.19 9.77
N ASN A 57 2.81 -4.90 10.11
CA ASN A 57 3.44 -4.45 11.35
C ASN A 57 2.49 -4.55 12.55
N TYR A 58 1.25 -4.11 12.40
CA TYR A 58 0.32 -4.11 13.53
C TYR A 58 -0.45 -5.42 13.66
N VAL A 59 -1.08 -5.91 12.60
CA VAL A 59 -1.94 -7.11 12.67
C VAL A 59 -1.13 -8.38 12.87
N ALA A 60 -0.10 -8.62 12.04
CA ALA A 60 0.70 -9.84 12.10
C ALA A 60 1.76 -9.80 13.22
N GLN A 61 2.52 -8.70 13.32
CA GLN A 61 3.65 -8.60 14.25
C GLN A 61 3.33 -7.95 15.60
N ARG A 62 2.15 -7.35 15.78
CA ARG A 62 1.74 -6.68 17.03
C ARG A 62 2.69 -5.55 17.47
N ARG A 63 3.32 -4.86 16.52
CA ARG A 63 4.18 -3.68 16.76
C ARG A 63 3.58 -2.41 16.16
N ASN A 64 4.18 -1.27 16.47
CA ASN A 64 3.83 -0.02 15.79
C ASN A 64 4.07 -0.14 14.29
N THR A 65 3.16 0.43 13.49
CA THR A 65 3.36 0.59 12.05
C THR A 65 4.58 1.48 11.77
N VAL A 66 5.19 1.32 10.60
CA VAL A 66 6.25 2.23 10.13
C VAL A 66 5.74 3.67 10.14
N TRP A 67 4.47 3.85 9.77
CA TRP A 67 3.77 5.13 9.80
C TRP A 67 3.88 5.83 11.16
N LEU A 68 3.50 5.14 12.24
CA LEU A 68 3.48 5.73 13.59
C LEU A 68 4.88 5.77 14.22
N ALA A 69 5.73 4.78 13.94
CA ALA A 69 7.10 4.75 14.45
C ALA A 69 7.95 5.89 13.87
N GLY A 70 7.66 6.32 12.64
CA GLY A 70 8.34 7.43 11.96
C GLY A 70 7.62 8.78 12.05
N ALA A 71 6.54 8.90 12.82
CA ALA A 71 5.71 10.11 12.91
C ALA A 71 5.26 10.67 11.54
N TYR A 72 4.96 9.78 10.60
CA TYR A 72 4.58 10.15 9.24
C TYR A 72 3.17 10.77 9.17
N ASP A 73 2.29 10.50 10.15
CA ASP A 73 1.04 11.24 10.31
C ASP A 73 1.26 12.72 10.52
N GLU A 74 2.19 13.06 11.40
CA GLU A 74 2.51 14.45 11.71
C GLU A 74 3.25 15.11 10.54
N ARG A 75 4.21 14.40 9.92
CA ARG A 75 4.98 14.90 8.78
C ARG A 75 4.08 15.25 7.58
N PHE A 76 3.13 14.40 7.25
CA PHE A 76 2.26 14.59 6.09
C PHE A 76 0.93 15.28 6.43
N GLY A 77 0.60 15.46 7.71
CA GLY A 77 -0.70 15.99 8.14
C GLY A 77 -1.87 15.08 7.76
N LEU A 78 -1.63 13.76 7.70
CA LEU A 78 -2.61 12.77 7.24
C LEU A 78 -3.16 11.93 8.41
N PRO A 79 -4.31 11.24 8.23
CA PRO A 79 -4.94 10.49 9.31
C PRO A 79 -4.01 9.52 10.04
N ARG A 80 -4.00 9.61 11.37
CA ARG A 80 -3.15 8.80 12.24
C ARG A 80 -3.42 7.30 12.10
N THR A 81 -4.68 6.89 12.19
CA THR A 81 -5.07 5.46 12.23
C THR A 81 -5.90 5.01 11.04
N SER A 82 -6.54 5.94 10.32
CA SER A 82 -7.32 5.58 9.13
C SER A 82 -6.41 5.26 7.95
N GLN A 83 -6.84 4.28 7.16
CA GLN A 83 -6.20 3.86 5.91
C GLN A 83 -7.08 4.21 4.70
N GLY A 84 -8.26 4.79 4.89
CA GLY A 84 -9.20 5.13 3.81
C GLY A 84 -10.41 4.20 3.67
N THR A 85 -10.40 3.01 4.29
CA THR A 85 -11.56 2.10 4.24
C THR A 85 -12.80 2.75 4.84
N GLY A 86 -13.85 2.87 4.03
CA GLY A 86 -15.13 3.48 4.45
C GLY A 86 -15.18 5.00 4.36
N MET A 87 -14.13 5.65 3.84
CA MET A 87 -14.18 7.09 3.54
C MET A 87 -15.22 7.40 2.46
N THR A 88 -15.90 8.53 2.65
CA THR A 88 -16.66 9.21 1.61
C THR A 88 -15.73 9.74 0.52
N SER A 89 -16.28 10.10 -0.64
CA SER A 89 -15.51 10.74 -1.71
C SER A 89 -14.81 12.02 -1.23
N ASP A 90 -15.47 12.83 -0.41
CA ASP A 90 -14.90 14.10 0.08
C ASP A 90 -13.73 13.87 1.05
N GLU A 91 -13.84 12.87 1.93
CA GLU A 91 -12.73 12.47 2.80
C GLU A 91 -11.55 11.92 2.01
N ALA A 92 -11.81 11.08 0.99
CA ALA A 92 -10.77 10.57 0.11
C ALA A 92 -10.07 11.69 -0.66
N ASN A 93 -10.81 12.68 -1.13
CA ASN A 93 -10.26 13.85 -1.84
C ASN A 93 -9.42 14.77 -0.94
N ALA A 94 -9.63 14.73 0.38
CA ALA A 94 -8.84 15.49 1.34
C ALA A 94 -7.46 14.86 1.61
N ILE A 95 -7.20 13.64 1.13
CA ILE A 95 -5.90 12.99 1.22
C ILE A 95 -5.01 13.52 0.10
N LEU A 96 -4.11 14.44 0.46
CA LEU A 96 -3.21 15.13 -0.45
C LEU A 96 -1.77 14.98 0.00
N ILE A 97 -0.85 14.90 -0.96
CA ILE A 97 0.60 14.92 -0.70
C ILE A 97 1.24 16.23 -1.11
N THR A 98 2.23 16.67 -0.33
CA THR A 98 3.10 17.80 -0.68
C THR A 98 4.58 17.39 -0.68
N ASP A 99 4.97 16.49 0.23
CA ASP A 99 6.33 15.93 0.34
C ASP A 99 6.44 14.56 -0.35
N VAL A 100 6.54 14.55 -1.68
CA VAL A 100 6.64 13.31 -2.49
C VAL A 100 7.92 12.53 -2.16
N GLY A 101 9.04 13.21 -1.91
CA GLY A 101 10.29 12.56 -1.51
C GLY A 101 10.16 11.85 -0.16
N GLY A 102 9.53 12.50 0.81
CA GLY A 102 9.20 11.87 2.09
C GLY A 102 8.24 10.70 1.96
N TRP A 103 7.28 10.78 1.05
CA TRP A 103 6.39 9.66 0.76
C TRP A 103 7.15 8.43 0.27
N HIS A 104 8.07 8.58 -0.69
CA HIS A 104 8.89 7.47 -1.17
C HIS A 104 9.80 6.90 -0.06
N GLU A 105 10.31 7.76 0.84
CA GLU A 105 11.05 7.31 2.02
C GLU A 105 10.18 6.43 2.93
N TYR A 106 8.95 6.85 3.24
CA TYR A 106 8.00 6.06 4.02
C TYR A 106 7.67 4.73 3.32
N GLN A 107 7.29 4.79 2.04
CA GLN A 107 6.91 3.65 1.23
C GLN A 107 8.02 2.59 1.17
N SER A 108 9.26 2.99 0.92
CA SER A 108 10.41 2.07 0.88
C SER A 108 10.67 1.40 2.24
N LYS A 109 10.43 2.09 3.36
CA LYS A 109 10.52 1.49 4.70
C LYS A 109 9.41 0.47 4.96
N VAL A 110 8.20 0.68 4.42
CA VAL A 110 7.12 -0.32 4.49
C VAL A 110 7.50 -1.57 3.71
N TRP A 111 7.98 -1.42 2.47
CA TRP A 111 8.47 -2.54 1.65
C TRP A 111 9.58 -3.33 2.37
N ALA A 112 10.56 -2.62 2.93
CA ALA A 112 11.65 -3.24 3.69
C ALA A 112 11.13 -4.00 4.93
N ALA A 113 10.20 -3.42 5.69
CA ALA A 113 9.59 -4.06 6.85
C ALA A 113 8.78 -5.32 6.47
N THR A 114 8.09 -5.30 5.33
CA THR A 114 7.40 -6.47 4.78
C THR A 114 8.37 -7.56 4.37
N ASP A 115 9.44 -7.20 3.68
CA ASP A 115 10.43 -8.16 3.22
C ASP A 115 11.22 -8.78 4.37
N GLU A 116 11.56 -8.00 5.40
CA GLU A 116 12.21 -8.46 6.62
C GLU A 116 11.31 -9.44 7.37
N PHE A 117 10.02 -9.08 7.57
CA PHE A 117 9.07 -9.93 8.27
C PHE A 117 8.92 -11.30 7.58
N LEU A 118 8.66 -11.29 6.27
CA LEU A 118 8.54 -12.54 5.52
C LEU A 118 9.86 -13.30 5.49
N GLY A 119 11.00 -12.62 5.34
CA GLY A 119 12.31 -13.26 5.36
C GLY A 119 12.71 -13.89 6.68
N GLY A 120 12.13 -13.44 7.79
CA GLY A 120 12.34 -14.02 9.11
C GLY A 120 11.50 -15.27 9.40
N LEU A 121 10.46 -15.54 8.61
CA LEU A 121 9.55 -16.67 8.87
C LEU A 121 10.05 -17.97 8.22
N SER A 122 9.98 -19.07 8.98
CA SER A 122 10.04 -20.42 8.41
C SER A 122 8.76 -20.70 7.59
N ALA A 123 8.83 -21.66 6.66
CA ALA A 123 7.65 -22.10 5.91
C ALA A 123 6.54 -22.61 6.85
N GLU A 124 6.91 -23.36 7.89
CA GLU A 124 5.96 -23.88 8.88
C GLU A 124 5.34 -22.79 9.75
N GLU A 125 6.11 -21.75 10.11
CA GLU A 125 5.57 -20.60 10.83
C GLU A 125 4.58 -19.83 9.97
N PHE A 126 4.95 -19.56 8.72
CA PHE A 126 4.11 -18.88 7.75
C PHE A 126 2.75 -19.61 7.55
N ASP A 127 2.78 -20.94 7.42
CA ASP A 127 1.56 -21.76 7.20
C ASP A 127 0.66 -21.81 8.44
N ARG A 128 1.23 -21.75 9.65
CA ARG A 128 0.46 -21.80 10.90
C ARG A 128 -0.10 -20.44 11.32
N LEU A 129 0.53 -19.33 10.93
CA LEU A 129 0.20 -18.01 11.45
C LEU A 129 -1.22 -17.58 11.02
N LYS A 130 -1.97 -17.08 11.99
CA LYS A 130 -3.33 -16.55 11.81
C LYS A 130 -3.35 -15.06 12.12
N VAL A 131 -4.15 -14.33 11.35
CA VAL A 131 -4.36 -12.88 11.48
C VAL A 131 -5.84 -12.57 11.51
N THR A 132 -6.21 -11.49 12.19
CA THR A 132 -7.57 -10.95 12.16
C THR A 132 -7.55 -9.59 11.49
N ILE A 133 -8.10 -9.51 10.28
CA ILE A 133 -8.17 -8.27 9.50
C ILE A 133 -9.61 -7.79 9.55
N LYS A 134 -9.86 -6.57 10.03
CA LYS A 134 -11.21 -6.00 10.06
C LYS A 134 -11.50 -5.28 8.73
N PRO A 135 -12.73 -5.39 8.19
CA PRO A 135 -13.89 -6.12 8.73
C PRO A 135 -13.97 -7.61 8.32
N LEU A 136 -12.94 -8.15 7.67
CA LEU A 136 -12.96 -9.46 7.02
C LEU A 136 -12.95 -10.68 7.96
N GLY A 137 -12.47 -10.54 9.19
CA GLY A 137 -12.42 -11.61 10.20
C GLY A 137 -11.06 -12.30 10.32
N GLU A 138 -11.04 -13.47 10.96
CA GLU A 138 -9.83 -14.29 11.16
C GLU A 138 -9.52 -15.14 9.91
N MET A 139 -8.24 -15.22 9.54
CA MET A 139 -7.75 -16.00 8.40
C MET A 139 -6.27 -16.39 8.55
N SER A 140 -5.74 -17.20 7.64
CA SER A 140 -4.29 -17.46 7.56
C SER A 140 -3.53 -16.21 7.12
N LEU A 141 -2.24 -16.12 7.50
CA LEU A 141 -1.35 -15.08 7.00
C LEU A 141 -1.30 -15.08 5.47
N TRP A 142 -1.27 -16.27 4.84
CA TRP A 142 -1.38 -16.42 3.39
C TRP A 142 -2.61 -15.69 2.83
N ASN A 143 -3.81 -15.95 3.35
CA ASN A 143 -5.03 -15.31 2.82
C ASN A 143 -5.02 -13.80 3.05
N GLY A 144 -4.51 -13.34 4.20
CA GLY A 144 -4.39 -11.92 4.49
C GLY A 144 -3.46 -11.21 3.50
N LEU A 145 -2.27 -11.73 3.29
CA LEU A 145 -1.28 -11.11 2.42
C LEU A 145 -1.58 -11.33 0.93
N PHE A 146 -1.96 -12.53 0.51
CA PHE A 146 -2.32 -12.81 -0.88
C PHE A 146 -3.58 -12.01 -1.28
N GLY A 147 -4.62 -12.05 -0.46
CA GLY A 147 -5.92 -11.46 -0.78
C GLY A 147 -6.04 -9.96 -0.50
N VAL A 148 -5.36 -9.43 0.53
CA VAL A 148 -5.52 -8.03 0.97
C VAL A 148 -4.30 -7.17 0.66
N CYS A 149 -3.11 -7.76 0.44
CA CYS A 149 -1.93 -7.03 -0.01
C CYS A 149 -1.64 -7.28 -1.49
N LEU A 150 -1.47 -8.53 -1.93
CA LEU A 150 -1.00 -8.80 -3.29
C LEU A 150 -2.06 -8.45 -4.34
N THR A 151 -3.22 -9.11 -4.32
CA THR A 151 -4.27 -8.87 -5.33
C THR A 151 -4.84 -7.46 -5.25
N HIS A 152 -4.92 -6.91 -4.03
CA HIS A 152 -5.38 -5.55 -3.80
C HIS A 152 -4.38 -4.51 -4.34
N GLY A 153 -3.09 -4.72 -4.15
CA GLY A 153 -2.03 -3.85 -4.69
C GLY A 153 -2.11 -3.72 -6.20
N TYR A 154 -2.32 -4.82 -6.92
CA TYR A 154 -2.50 -4.78 -8.37
C TYR A 154 -3.71 -3.95 -8.82
N ARG A 155 -4.78 -3.90 -8.02
CA ARG A 155 -5.94 -3.04 -8.32
C ARG A 155 -5.56 -1.56 -8.21
N HIS A 156 -4.80 -1.18 -7.18
CA HIS A 156 -4.32 0.19 -7.02
C HIS A 156 -3.25 0.59 -8.04
N VAL A 157 -2.41 -0.34 -8.49
CA VAL A 157 -1.53 -0.12 -9.66
C VAL A 157 -2.37 0.33 -10.86
N GLY A 158 -3.45 -0.41 -11.18
CA GLY A 158 -4.33 -0.06 -12.29
C GLY A 158 -5.04 1.30 -12.12
N GLU A 159 -5.44 1.66 -10.89
CA GLU A 159 -6.01 2.99 -10.61
C GLU A 159 -4.99 4.12 -10.87
N ILE A 160 -3.74 3.92 -10.44
CA ILE A 160 -2.67 4.92 -10.66
C ILE A 160 -2.34 5.00 -12.15
N GLU A 161 -2.25 3.87 -12.86
CA GLU A 161 -2.03 3.86 -14.31
C GLU A 161 -3.16 4.58 -15.07
N TYR A 162 -4.41 4.39 -14.65
CA TYR A 162 -5.54 5.13 -15.21
C TYR A 162 -5.37 6.64 -15.02
N VAL A 163 -5.06 7.08 -13.80
CA VAL A 163 -4.82 8.49 -13.46
C VAL A 163 -3.65 9.08 -14.25
N ARG A 164 -2.58 8.31 -14.46
CA ARG A 164 -1.46 8.71 -15.34
C ARG A 164 -1.89 8.87 -16.78
N GLY A 165 -2.65 7.90 -17.31
CA GLY A 165 -3.11 7.86 -18.69
C GLY A 165 -3.96 9.08 -19.05
N VAL A 166 -4.93 9.44 -18.19
CA VAL A 166 -5.80 10.61 -18.43
C VAL A 166 -5.06 11.96 -18.32
N GLN A 167 -3.92 11.98 -17.64
CA GLN A 167 -3.03 13.15 -17.57
C GLN A 167 -2.01 13.22 -18.72
N GLY A 168 -2.03 12.26 -19.65
CA GLY A 168 -1.09 12.21 -20.77
C GLY A 168 0.32 11.73 -20.39
N LEU A 169 0.49 11.11 -19.22
CA LEU A 169 1.76 10.54 -18.75
C LEU A 169 2.03 9.13 -19.30
N GLY A 170 1.07 8.56 -20.04
CA GLY A 170 1.12 7.21 -20.57
C GLY A 170 0.84 6.13 -19.51
N GLY A 171 0.45 4.95 -20.00
CA GLY A 171 0.49 3.72 -19.20
C GLY A 171 1.89 3.09 -19.23
N LEU A 172 2.14 2.10 -18.38
CA LEU A 172 3.43 1.38 -18.36
C LEU A 172 3.43 0.07 -19.15
N THR A 173 2.28 -0.32 -19.71
CA THR A 173 2.05 -1.66 -20.27
C THR A 173 1.98 -1.70 -21.80
N ILE A 174 2.16 -0.55 -22.48
CA ILE A 174 2.16 -0.44 -23.97
C ILE A 174 3.30 0.41 -24.51
#